data_AF-A0A950NCK6-F1
#
_entry.id   AF-A0A950NCK6-F1
#
_cell.length_a   1.000
_cell.length_b   1.000
_cell.length_c   1.000
_cell.angle_alpha   90.00
_cell.angle_beta   90.00
_cell.angle_gamma   90.00
#
_symmetry.space_group_name_H-M   'P 1'
#
loop_
_entity.id
_entity.type
_entity.pdbx_description
1 polymer ?
#
loop_
_entity_poly.entity_id
_entity_poly.type
_entity_poly.pdbx_seq_one_letter_code
_entity_poly.pdbx_strand_id
1 'polypeptide(L)'
;MEKVYFRCQRCAKCCRWPGFVRVTNDEITAIARYLGIDEDAFIQQYTRLRPGRDGLALVDKPNGECFFLDGNACTLQPVKPGQCRDFPNGWNFPGWRDVCEAIPIKMP
;
A
#
# COMPACT_ATOMS: atom_id res chain seq x y z
N MET A 1 -10.49 -3.46 28.12
CA MET A 1 -10.65 -4.42 27.00
C MET A 1 -9.29 -4.59 26.35
N GLU A 2 -8.76 -5.80 26.37
CA GLU A 2 -7.46 -6.12 25.77
C GLU A 2 -7.57 -5.94 24.24
N LYS A 3 -6.82 -4.99 23.66
CA LYS A 3 -6.88 -4.71 22.22
C LYS A 3 -5.84 -5.58 21.52
N VAL A 4 -6.28 -6.37 20.55
CA VAL A 4 -5.36 -7.16 19.71
C VAL A 4 -4.78 -6.25 18.64
N TYR A 5 -3.45 -6.20 18.56
CA TYR A 5 -2.71 -5.54 17.50
C TYR A 5 -2.00 -6.58 16.65
N PHE A 6 -2.02 -6.44 15.34
CA PHE A 6 -1.34 -7.36 14.44
C PHE A 6 0.01 -6.79 14.05
N ARG A 7 1.09 -7.38 14.55
CA ARG A 7 2.46 -6.98 14.24
C ARG A 7 2.83 -7.46 12.84
N CYS A 8 3.03 -6.51 11.92
CA CYS A 8 3.52 -6.80 10.57
C CYS A 8 4.87 -7.52 10.60
N GLN A 9 4.99 -8.64 9.87
CA GLN A 9 6.21 -9.43 9.75
C GLN A 9 7.04 -9.09 8.51
N ARG A 10 6.69 -8.01 7.78
CA ARG A 10 7.35 -7.59 6.53
C ARG A 10 7.42 -8.70 5.47
N CYS A 11 6.42 -9.59 5.44
CA CYS A 11 6.30 -10.69 4.47
C CYS A 11 5.99 -10.25 3.03
N ALA A 12 5.65 -8.96 2.83
CA ALA A 12 5.28 -8.35 1.54
C ALA A 12 4.08 -8.99 0.82
N LYS A 13 3.37 -9.96 1.42
CA LYS A 13 2.18 -10.60 0.82
C LYS A 13 1.05 -9.60 0.51
N CYS A 14 0.89 -8.56 1.33
CA CYS A 14 -0.07 -7.48 1.04
C CYS A 14 0.27 -6.66 -0.21
N CYS A 15 1.54 -6.62 -0.63
CA CYS A 15 1.98 -5.97 -1.86
C CYS A 15 1.81 -6.86 -3.11
N ARG A 16 1.55 -8.16 -2.92
CA ARG A 16 1.40 -9.15 -4.01
C ARG A 16 -0.03 -9.57 -4.27
N TRP A 17 -0.93 -9.18 -3.37
CA TRP A 17 -2.34 -9.52 -3.49
C TRP A 17 -3.04 -8.51 -4.40
N PRO A 18 -3.94 -8.95 -5.30
CA PRO A 18 -4.65 -8.04 -6.20
C PRO A 18 -5.47 -7.02 -5.43
N GLY A 19 -5.33 -5.73 -5.74
CA GLY A 19 -6.08 -4.71 -5.04
C GLY A 19 -5.89 -3.31 -5.60
N PHE A 20 -6.30 -2.32 -4.82
CA PHE A 20 -6.09 -0.91 -5.16
C PHE A 20 -5.40 -0.24 -3.98
N VAL A 21 -4.14 0.12 -4.16
CA VAL A 21 -3.45 1.04 -3.26
C VAL A 21 -3.89 2.45 -3.63
N ARG A 22 -4.94 2.93 -2.97
CA ARG A 22 -5.51 4.26 -3.15
C ARG A 22 -4.49 5.31 -2.74
N VAL A 23 -4.42 6.38 -3.50
CA VAL A 23 -3.59 7.55 -3.20
C VAL A 23 -4.44 8.81 -3.17
N THR A 24 -4.15 9.65 -2.19
CA THR A 24 -4.67 11.01 -2.05
C THR A 24 -3.76 12.02 -2.75
N ASN A 25 -4.22 13.27 -2.90
CA ASN A 25 -3.41 14.33 -3.50
C ASN A 25 -2.12 14.58 -2.69
N ASP A 26 -2.21 14.62 -1.36
CA ASP A 26 -1.02 14.82 -0.50
C ASP A 26 -0.01 13.68 -0.65
N GLU A 27 -0.48 12.44 -0.82
CA GLU A 27 0.39 11.28 -1.06
C GLU A 27 1.02 11.33 -2.46
N ILE A 28 0.27 11.79 -3.47
CA ILE A 28 0.80 12.03 -4.82
C ILE A 28 1.94 13.04 -4.74
N THR A 29 1.72 14.21 -4.12
CA THR A 29 2.75 15.24 -3.92
C THR A 29 3.97 14.68 -3.18
N ALA A 30 3.76 13.95 -2.09
CA ALA A 30 4.86 13.40 -1.29
C ALA A 30 5.67 12.34 -2.04
N ILE A 31 5.00 11.45 -2.77
CA ILE A 31 5.66 10.38 -3.54
C ILE A 31 6.39 10.96 -4.74
N ALA A 32 5.77 11.86 -5.51
CA ALA A 32 6.41 12.52 -6.65
C ALA A 32 7.69 13.24 -6.22
N ARG A 33 7.64 14.02 -5.12
CA ARG A 33 8.81 14.68 -4.53
C ARG A 33 9.90 13.69 -4.13
N TYR A 34 9.52 12.58 -3.50
CA TYR A 34 10.47 11.55 -3.08
C TYR A 34 11.15 10.85 -4.28
N LEU A 35 10.43 10.68 -5.39
CA LEU A 35 10.96 10.12 -6.63
C LEU A 35 11.74 11.15 -7.47
N GLY A 36 11.66 12.44 -7.14
CA GLY A 36 12.32 13.51 -7.87
C GLY A 36 11.68 13.82 -9.23
N ILE A 37 10.36 13.63 -9.35
CA ILE A 37 9.58 13.88 -10.57
C ILE A 37 8.39 14.80 -10.29
N ASP A 38 7.83 15.39 -11.35
CA ASP A 38 6.62 16.20 -11.27
C ASP A 38 5.39 15.34 -10.93
N GLU A 39 4.39 15.96 -10.29
CA GLU A 39 3.13 15.29 -9.92
C GLU A 39 2.39 14.74 -11.14
N ASP A 40 2.32 15.50 -12.24
CA ASP A 40 1.68 15.06 -13.49
C ASP A 40 2.37 13.83 -14.07
N ALA A 41 3.70 13.80 -14.04
CA ALA A 41 4.48 12.65 -14.47
C ALA A 41 4.22 11.44 -13.56
N PHE A 42 4.15 11.65 -12.24
CA PHE A 42 3.81 10.58 -11.30
C PHE A 42 2.41 10.01 -11.57
N ILE A 43 1.41 10.87 -11.73
CA ILE A 43 0.03 10.47 -12.01
C ILE A 43 -0.01 9.64 -13.30
N GLN A 44 0.63 10.09 -14.37
CA GLN A 44 0.60 9.40 -15.66
C GLN A 44 1.33 8.06 -15.65
N GLN A 45 2.49 7.98 -14.98
CA GLN A 45 3.36 6.80 -15.06
C GLN A 45 3.05 5.75 -13.98
N TYR A 46 2.64 6.19 -12.79
CA TYR A 46 2.58 5.34 -11.60
C TYR A 46 1.20 5.22 -10.98
N THR A 47 0.18 5.83 -11.58
CA THR A 47 -1.20 5.69 -11.12
C THR A 47 -2.15 5.22 -12.22
N ARG A 48 -3.30 4.70 -11.80
CA ARG A 48 -4.41 4.29 -12.66
C ARG A 48 -5.73 4.72 -12.04
N LEU A 49 -6.72 4.99 -12.90
CA LEU A 49 -8.06 5.32 -12.46
C LEU A 49 -8.72 4.09 -11.80
N ARG A 50 -9.36 4.29 -10.64
CA ARG A 50 -10.15 3.24 -10.01
C ARG A 50 -11.39 2.89 -10.85
N PRO A 51 -11.94 1.67 -10.77
CA PRO A 51 -13.14 1.28 -11.52
C PRO A 51 -14.34 2.21 -11.31
N GLY A 52 -14.51 2.72 -10.08
CA GLY A 52 -15.56 3.68 -9.75
C GLY A 52 -15.31 5.11 -10.24
N ARG A 53 -14.17 5.37 -10.90
CA ARG A 53 -13.74 6.71 -11.38
C ARG A 53 -13.76 7.80 -10.31
N ASP A 54 -13.56 7.39 -9.06
CA ASP A 54 -13.67 8.21 -7.85
C ASP A 54 -12.30 8.49 -7.21
N GLY A 55 -11.22 8.28 -7.96
CA GLY A 55 -9.85 8.53 -7.53
C GLY A 55 -8.82 7.65 -8.25
N LEU A 56 -7.58 7.78 -7.80
CA LEU A 56 -6.43 7.06 -8.33
C LEU A 56 -5.97 5.94 -7.40
N ALA A 57 -5.31 4.95 -7.98
CA ALA A 57 -4.56 3.93 -7.28
C ALA A 57 -3.19 3.74 -7.94
N LEU A 58 -2.21 3.22 -7.20
CA LEU A 58 -0.92 2.85 -7.80
C LEU A 58 -1.10 1.79 -8.89
N VAL A 59 -0.22 1.81 -9.89
CA VAL A 59 -0.14 0.75 -10.90
C VAL A 59 0.47 -0.53 -10.34
N ASP A 60 0.13 -1.63 -10.99
CA ASP A 60 0.64 -2.96 -10.69
C ASP A 60 1.63 -3.39 -11.78
N LYS A 61 2.57 -4.26 -11.42
CA LYS A 61 3.42 -4.99 -12.37
C LYS A 61 2.57 -5.97 -13.18
N PRO A 62 3.08 -6.50 -14.31
CA PRO A 62 2.37 -7.51 -15.10
C PRO A 62 1.96 -8.77 -14.33
N ASN A 63 2.68 -9.13 -13.26
CA ASN A 63 2.37 -10.26 -12.39
C ASN A 63 1.35 -9.93 -11.28
N GLY A 64 0.81 -8.71 -11.25
CA GLY A 64 -0.18 -8.26 -10.27
C GLY A 64 0.41 -7.76 -8.94
N GLU A 65 1.73 -7.76 -8.78
CA GLU A 65 2.36 -7.13 -7.60
C GLU A 65 2.31 -5.60 -7.71
N CYS A 66 2.30 -4.90 -6.59
CA CYS A 66 2.50 -3.46 -6.55
C CYS A 66 3.81 -3.09 -7.28
N PHE A 67 3.75 -2.06 -8.14
CA PHE A 67 4.90 -1.62 -8.93
C PHE A 67 6.14 -1.27 -8.08
N PHE A 68 5.92 -0.69 -6.90
CA PHE A 68 6.97 -0.26 -5.98
C PHE A 68 7.48 -1.35 -5.03
N LEU A 69 7.16 -2.62 -5.29
CA LEU A 69 7.74 -3.75 -4.57
C LEU A 69 9.04 -4.19 -5.25
N ASP A 70 10.15 -4.18 -4.52
CA ASP A 70 11.43 -4.76 -4.95
C ASP A 70 11.83 -5.90 -4.02
N GLY A 71 11.80 -7.14 -4.51
CA GLY A 71 11.88 -8.33 -3.66
C GLY A 71 10.80 -8.30 -2.56
N ASN A 72 11.20 -8.17 -1.30
CA ASN A 72 10.30 -7.99 -0.14
C ASN A 72 10.32 -6.56 0.44
N ALA A 73 10.96 -5.61 -0.24
CA ALA A 73 11.08 -4.23 0.19
C ALA A 73 10.15 -3.31 -0.60
N CYS A 74 9.50 -2.38 0.09
CA CYS A 74 8.74 -1.30 -0.55
C CYS A 74 9.69 -0.13 -0.81
N THR A 75 9.85 0.28 -2.06
CA THR A 75 10.75 1.39 -2.43
C THR A 75 10.20 2.75 -1.98
N LEU A 76 8.88 2.84 -1.73
CA LEU A 76 8.21 4.00 -1.16
C LEU A 76 8.17 4.02 0.37
N GLN A 77 8.96 3.19 1.07
CA GLN A 77 8.85 3.08 2.54
C GLN A 77 8.87 4.43 3.31
N PRO A 78 9.69 5.45 2.94
CA PRO A 78 9.67 6.76 3.61
C PRO A 78 8.39 7.58 3.40
N VAL A 79 7.73 7.39 2.26
CA VAL A 79 6.51 8.12 1.83
C VAL A 79 5.35 7.16 1.60
N LYS A 80 5.34 6.05 2.35
CA LYS A 80 4.43 4.94 2.12
C LYS A 80 2.98 5.41 2.22
N PRO A 81 2.10 5.08 1.25
CA PRO A 81 0.69 5.44 1.33
C PRO A 81 0.06 5.00 2.66
N GLY A 82 -0.85 5.80 3.20
CA GLY A 82 -1.61 5.58 4.42
C GLY A 82 -2.28 4.21 4.42
N GLN A 83 -2.99 3.85 3.35
CA GLN A 83 -3.61 2.53 3.23
C GLN A 83 -2.60 1.37 3.43
N CYS A 84 -1.38 1.52 2.91
CA CYS A 84 -0.32 0.52 3.07
C CYS A 84 0.33 0.55 4.47
N ARG A 85 0.40 1.71 5.13
CA ARG A 85 0.89 1.85 6.51
C ARG A 85 -0.10 1.31 7.54
N ASP A 86 -1.38 1.54 7.28
CA ASP A 86 -2.46 1.19 8.18
C ASP A 86 -2.80 -0.30 8.12
N PHE A 87 -2.34 -1.01 7.10
CA PHE A 87 -2.55 -2.45 7.01
C PHE A 87 -1.73 -3.24 8.05
N PRO A 88 -2.33 -4.20 8.78
CA PRO A 88 -3.73 -4.63 8.75
C PRO A 88 -4.63 -4.02 9.86
N ASN A 89 -4.12 -3.08 10.66
CA ASN A 89 -4.76 -2.62 11.90
C ASN A 89 -5.74 -1.46 11.72
N GLY A 90 -5.39 -0.45 10.93
CA GLY A 90 -6.24 0.69 10.59
C GLY A 90 -7.02 0.49 9.28
N TRP A 91 -6.56 -0.40 8.42
CA TRP A 91 -7.27 -0.81 7.20
C TRP A 91 -6.99 -2.27 6.88
N ASN A 92 -7.99 -3.01 6.41
CA ASN A 92 -7.81 -4.36 5.86
C ASN A 92 -8.96 -4.72 4.92
N PHE A 93 -8.86 -5.91 4.32
CA PHE A 93 -9.87 -6.49 3.45
C PHE A 93 -10.37 -7.84 4.02
N PRO A 94 -11.60 -8.29 3.70
CA PRO A 94 -12.09 -9.60 4.13
C PRO A 94 -11.14 -10.73 3.71
N GLY A 95 -10.78 -11.63 4.65
CA GLY A 95 -9.85 -12.73 4.37
C GLY A 95 -8.36 -12.35 4.38
N TRP A 96 -7.99 -11.12 4.77
CA TRP A 96 -6.58 -10.71 4.80
C TRP A 96 -5.67 -11.61 5.66
N ARG A 97 -6.22 -12.29 6.67
CA ARG A 97 -5.50 -13.21 7.56
C ARG A 97 -5.05 -14.49 6.87
N ASP A 98 -5.73 -14.88 5.80
CA ASP A 98 -5.36 -16.06 5.01
C ASP A 98 -4.16 -15.77 4.10
N VAL A 99 -3.88 -14.47 3.89
CA VAL A 99 -2.81 -13.98 3.02
C VAL A 99 -1.65 -13.40 3.83
N CYS A 100 -1.89 -12.63 4.87
CA CYS A 100 -0.84 -11.93 5.61
C CYS A 100 -0.31 -12.75 6.79
N GLU A 101 1.01 -12.71 6.99
CA GLU A 101 1.69 -13.36 8.12
C GLU A 101 1.74 -12.49 9.38
N ALA A 102 0.93 -11.43 9.49
CA ALA A 102 0.96 -10.57 10.69
C ALA A 102 0.53 -11.34 11.94
N ILE A 103 1.31 -11.22 13.01
CA ILE A 103 1.10 -11.98 14.25
C ILE A 103 0.27 -11.15 15.22
N PRO A 104 -0.82 -11.69 15.79
CA PRO A 104 -1.56 -11.01 16.84
C PRO A 104 -0.70 -10.89 18.11
N ILE A 105 -0.57 -9.67 18.62
CA ILE A 105 0.03 -9.36 19.91
C ILE A 105 -1.02 -8.70 20.80
N LYS A 106 -0.97 -9.03 22.08
CA LYS A 106 -1.77 -8.37 23.10
C LYS A 106 -1.11 -7.03 23.43
N MET A 107 -1.86 -5.94 23.27
CA MET A 107 -1.42 -4.65 23.79
C MET A 107 -1.81 -4.55 25.26
N PRO A 108 -0.90 -4.11 26.14
CA PRO A 108 -1.23 -3.81 27.53
C PRO A 108 -2.27 -2.67 27.64
#